data_AF-A0A417Y5X9-F1
#
_entry.id   AF-A0A417Y5X9-F1
#
_cell.length_a   1.000
_cell.length_b   1.000
_cell.length_c   1.000
_cell.angle_alpha   90.00
_cell.angle_beta   90.00
_cell.angle_gamma   90.00
#
_symmetry.space_group_name_H-M   'P 1'
#
loop_
_entity.id
_entity.type
_entity.pdbx_description
1 polymer ?
#
loop_
_entity_poly.entity_id
_entity_poly.type
_entity_poly.pdbx_seq_one_letter_code
_entity_poly.pdbx_strand_id
1 'polypeptide(L)'
;MEIHHAVEDIYRRSPAAFDDTEHLVSALSDYIDTDGAGAGEIRLVVDAVELGAFQRLRELREVGASPHGAITETATTLARKRATDERRSAWACAVLAYATGMVNDADVRSYRAQWDQPVPSSAPLPPTLAPPPMPVPPPPGGPGQVTVAPSVGQPHSQPQGQPQGQPQTQQPWAPAPPPTYYSPVPPPARRGVPGWLYGALAAVLVLVVAGVVGVVVFAGGDDDDPPPSDDPGAERAALGTPEVGTCHALTSADLSGDHDTKPPVPCDDEAATTITTDVATLPESVDRSNPDSVWAAIGSECARTSISYLGGHVEAFARSSWTVIYFVPTADQADAGADWARCDLTLRAGGETKPLPDPVEDTVDDLPLADEVALCAEDYTSSAGLYTSCDLPHEYRVTESVVHVGDPPSTAELTDDGGRALCPSTDPEHFAYADVPDRAFWDAGATYILCFSWE
;
A
#
# COMPACT_ATOMS: atom_id res chain seq x y z
N MET A 1 -4.32 -21.76 29.18
CA MET A 1 -4.99 -20.68 28.41
C MET A 1 -3.96 -19.58 28.24
N GLU A 2 -3.73 -19.10 27.02
CA GLU A 2 -2.84 -17.96 26.80
C GLU A 2 -3.46 -16.68 27.36
N ILE A 3 -2.63 -15.73 27.78
CA ILE A 3 -3.08 -14.51 28.47
C ILE A 3 -4.00 -13.65 27.58
N HIS A 4 -3.73 -13.53 26.29
CA HIS A 4 -4.55 -12.71 25.39
C HIS A 4 -5.95 -13.27 25.17
N HIS A 5 -6.13 -14.60 25.15
CA HIS A 5 -7.47 -15.20 25.14
C HIS A 5 -8.24 -14.92 26.44
N ALA A 6 -7.56 -14.93 27.60
CA ALA A 6 -8.20 -14.57 28.87
C ALA A 6 -8.61 -13.09 28.89
N VAL A 7 -7.74 -12.19 28.42
CA VAL A 7 -8.01 -10.74 28.33
C VAL A 7 -9.18 -10.48 27.36
N GLU A 8 -9.22 -11.14 26.21
CA GLU A 8 -10.34 -11.05 25.27
C GLU A 8 -11.67 -11.52 25.89
N ASP A 9 -11.66 -12.67 26.56
CA ASP A 9 -12.86 -13.23 27.20
C ASP A 9 -13.38 -12.31 28.32
N ILE A 10 -12.48 -11.70 29.11
CA ILE A 10 -12.83 -10.67 30.08
C ILE A 10 -13.45 -9.46 29.37
N TYR A 11 -12.85 -8.99 28.28
CA TYR A 11 -13.36 -7.84 27.52
C TYR A 11 -14.77 -8.10 26.98
N ARG A 12 -15.02 -9.28 26.38
CA ARG A 12 -16.34 -9.65 25.86
C ARG A 12 -17.42 -9.67 26.94
N ARG A 13 -17.09 -10.08 28.17
CA ARG A 13 -18.05 -10.17 29.28
C ARG A 13 -18.21 -8.85 30.03
N SER A 14 -17.14 -8.08 30.18
CA SER A 14 -17.10 -6.86 30.95
C SER A 14 -16.11 -5.85 30.36
N PRO A 15 -16.48 -5.14 29.27
CA PRO A 15 -15.64 -4.10 28.68
C PRO A 15 -15.22 -3.03 29.68
N ALA A 16 -16.10 -2.69 30.63
CA ALA A 16 -15.86 -1.72 31.69
C ALA A 16 -14.74 -2.13 32.67
N ALA A 17 -14.32 -3.40 32.68
CA ALA A 17 -13.15 -3.81 33.48
C ALA A 17 -11.86 -3.13 32.99
N PHE A 18 -11.80 -2.67 31.74
CA PHE A 18 -10.64 -1.99 31.18
C PHE A 18 -10.61 -0.48 31.47
N ASP A 19 -11.66 0.04 32.12
CA ASP A 19 -11.70 1.42 32.61
C ASP A 19 -11.26 1.52 34.09
N ASP A 20 -11.12 0.37 34.77
CA ASP A 20 -10.73 0.27 36.18
C ASP A 20 -9.74 -0.89 36.41
N THR A 21 -8.48 -0.53 36.65
CA THR A 21 -7.38 -1.48 36.88
C THR A 21 -7.67 -2.48 38.01
N GLU A 22 -8.37 -2.09 39.08
CA GLU A 22 -8.68 -3.01 40.18
C GLU A 22 -9.65 -4.11 39.72
N HIS A 23 -10.65 -3.72 38.91
CA HIS A 23 -11.60 -4.66 38.34
C HIS A 23 -10.93 -5.59 37.32
N LEU A 24 -10.02 -5.07 36.49
CA LEU A 24 -9.24 -5.90 35.57
C LEU A 24 -8.38 -6.93 36.30
N VAL A 25 -7.68 -6.53 37.36
CA VAL A 25 -6.85 -7.44 38.16
C VAL A 25 -7.71 -8.54 38.79
N SER A 26 -8.85 -8.16 39.38
CA SER A 26 -9.80 -9.12 39.95
C SER A 26 -10.33 -10.09 38.91
N ALA A 27 -10.66 -9.62 37.71
CA ALA A 27 -11.10 -10.48 36.62
C ALA A 27 -9.98 -11.42 36.18
N LEU A 28 -8.76 -10.93 35.98
CA LEU A 28 -7.63 -11.75 35.54
C LEU A 28 -7.26 -12.86 36.54
N SER A 29 -7.38 -12.60 37.85
CA SER A 29 -7.12 -13.62 38.87
C SER A 29 -8.09 -14.81 38.84
N ASP A 30 -9.28 -14.64 38.26
CA ASP A 30 -10.24 -15.74 38.11
C ASP A 30 -9.90 -16.67 36.93
N TYR A 31 -9.12 -16.19 35.94
CA TYR A 31 -8.80 -16.94 34.72
C TYR A 31 -7.39 -17.52 34.69
N ILE A 32 -6.44 -16.88 35.37
CA ILE A 32 -5.03 -17.23 35.28
C ILE A 32 -4.49 -17.55 36.68
N ASP A 33 -4.00 -18.78 36.84
CA ASP A 33 -3.30 -19.19 38.04
C ASP A 33 -1.98 -18.39 38.17
N THR A 34 -1.89 -17.55 39.20
CA THR A 34 -0.78 -16.63 39.43
C THR A 34 0.51 -17.32 39.88
N ASP A 35 0.47 -18.61 40.19
CA ASP A 35 1.61 -19.36 40.73
C ASP A 35 2.64 -19.79 39.64
N GLY A 36 2.42 -19.39 38.38
CA GLY A 36 3.28 -19.72 37.23
C GLY A 36 4.11 -18.55 36.66
N ALA A 37 4.84 -18.85 35.57
CA ALA A 37 5.73 -17.92 34.85
C ALA A 37 5.02 -16.66 34.24
N GLY A 38 3.69 -16.55 34.37
CA GLY A 38 2.87 -15.47 33.81
C GLY A 38 2.66 -14.26 34.73
N ALA A 39 3.13 -14.25 35.98
CA ALA A 39 2.87 -13.13 36.90
C ALA A 39 3.41 -11.78 36.40
N GLY A 40 4.59 -11.79 35.76
CA GLY A 40 5.18 -10.59 35.15
C GLY A 40 4.40 -10.10 33.92
N GLU A 41 3.88 -11.02 33.12
CA GLU A 41 3.05 -10.76 31.93
C GLU A 41 1.71 -10.14 32.31
N ILE A 42 1.04 -10.71 33.33
CA ILE A 42 -0.21 -10.15 33.88
C ILE A 42 0.04 -8.74 34.39
N ARG A 43 1.09 -8.54 35.20
CA ARG A 43 1.41 -7.20 35.71
C ARG A 43 1.68 -6.22 34.57
N LEU A 44 2.33 -6.68 33.50
CA LEU A 44 2.63 -5.87 32.33
C LEU A 44 1.37 -5.38 31.61
N VAL A 45 0.39 -6.26 31.39
CA VAL A 45 -0.91 -5.92 30.78
C VAL A 45 -1.71 -4.97 31.69
N VAL A 46 -1.74 -5.24 32.99
CA VAL A 46 -2.45 -4.41 33.99
C VAL A 46 -1.90 -2.99 34.01
N ASP A 47 -0.57 -2.85 34.09
CA ASP A 47 0.09 -1.53 34.05
C ASP A 47 -0.15 -0.81 32.71
N ALA A 48 -0.30 -1.54 31.60
CA ALA A 48 -0.60 -0.94 30.30
C ALA A 48 -1.98 -0.27 30.32
N VAL A 49 -2.99 -0.91 30.92
CA VAL A 49 -4.31 -0.32 31.14
C VAL A 49 -4.24 0.86 32.10
N GLU A 50 -3.55 0.71 33.23
CA GLU A 50 -3.36 1.79 34.23
C GLU A 50 -2.73 3.05 33.61
N LEU A 51 -1.81 2.88 32.66
CA LEU A 51 -1.12 3.98 31.99
C LEU A 51 -1.85 4.52 30.75
N GLY A 52 -3.06 4.04 30.48
CA GLY A 52 -3.96 4.52 29.43
C GLY A 52 -3.68 3.95 28.03
N ALA A 53 -2.94 2.84 27.92
CA ALA A 53 -2.64 2.24 26.61
C ALA A 53 -3.92 1.73 25.92
N PHE A 54 -4.87 1.17 26.69
CA PHE A 54 -6.12 0.66 26.16
C PHE A 54 -6.99 1.76 25.54
N GLN A 55 -7.17 2.87 26.25
CA GLN A 55 -7.92 4.03 25.76
C GLN A 55 -7.25 4.62 24.52
N ARG A 56 -5.92 4.71 24.51
CA ARG A 56 -5.18 5.20 23.34
C ARG A 56 -5.39 4.31 22.11
N LEU A 57 -5.33 2.98 22.27
CA LEU A 57 -5.59 2.04 21.18
C LEU A 57 -7.02 2.21 20.63
N ARG A 58 -8.02 2.40 21.50
CA ARG A 58 -9.39 2.66 21.07
C ARG A 58 -9.52 3.96 20.28
N GLU A 59 -8.94 5.05 20.78
CA GLU A 59 -8.92 6.34 20.06
C GLU A 59 -8.28 6.21 18.68
N LEU A 60 -7.13 5.53 18.60
CA LEU A 60 -6.41 5.31 17.35
C LEU A 60 -7.24 4.48 16.37
N ARG A 61 -7.94 3.46 16.85
CA ARG A 61 -8.88 2.67 16.02
C ARG A 61 -10.04 3.51 15.52
N GLU A 62 -10.62 4.36 16.35
CA GLU A 62 -11.76 5.22 16.00
C GLU A 62 -11.39 6.23 14.90
N VAL A 63 -10.13 6.68 14.86
CA VAL A 63 -9.60 7.52 13.76
C VAL A 63 -9.04 6.72 12.59
N GLY A 64 -9.22 5.40 12.57
CA GLY A 64 -8.82 4.53 11.46
C GLY A 64 -7.32 4.23 11.36
N ALA A 65 -6.56 4.37 12.46
CA ALA A 65 -5.15 4.02 12.46
C ALA A 65 -4.94 2.51 12.20
N SER A 66 -3.87 2.16 11.49
CA SER A 66 -3.52 0.75 11.26
C SER A 66 -3.21 0.04 12.59
N PRO A 67 -3.61 -1.22 12.77
CA PRO A 67 -3.40 -1.97 14.01
C PRO A 67 -1.94 -1.94 14.52
N HIS A 68 -0.98 -2.26 13.65
CA HIS A 68 0.44 -2.28 14.00
C HIS A 68 1.00 -0.88 14.31
N GLY A 69 0.57 0.14 13.57
CA GLY A 69 0.94 1.53 13.83
C GLY A 69 0.44 1.98 15.21
N ALA A 70 -0.82 1.67 15.52
CA ALA A 70 -1.43 1.99 16.81
C ALA A 70 -0.74 1.30 17.99
N ILE A 71 -0.40 0.02 17.84
CA ILE A 71 0.37 -0.74 18.83
C ILE A 71 1.75 -0.11 19.03
N THR A 72 2.48 0.19 17.96
CA THR A 72 3.86 0.73 18.02
C THR A 72 3.91 2.10 18.69
N GLU A 73 3.00 3.01 18.31
CA GLU A 73 2.91 4.34 18.91
C GLU A 73 2.57 4.27 20.41
N THR A 74 1.58 3.44 20.76
CA THR A 74 1.13 3.26 22.14
C THR A 74 2.23 2.59 22.98
N ALA A 75 2.92 1.59 22.42
CA ALA A 75 4.02 0.88 23.05
C ALA A 75 5.20 1.80 23.37
N THR A 76 5.60 2.66 22.42
CA THR A 76 6.65 3.66 22.64
C THR A 76 6.31 4.59 23.81
N THR A 77 5.04 5.00 23.92
CA THR A 77 4.57 5.84 25.04
C THR A 77 4.54 5.08 26.36
N LEU A 78 4.07 3.84 26.36
CA LEU A 78 4.05 2.96 27.52
C LEU A 78 5.47 2.65 28.04
N ALA A 79 6.39 2.33 27.14
CA ALA A 79 7.79 2.04 27.44
C ALA A 79 8.47 3.21 28.17
N ARG A 80 8.25 4.44 27.67
CA ARG A 80 8.73 5.68 28.31
C ARG A 80 8.14 5.90 29.70
N LYS A 81 6.82 5.74 29.86
CA LYS A 81 6.14 5.91 31.16
C LYS A 81 6.62 4.90 32.20
N ARG A 82 6.93 3.68 31.77
CA ARG A 82 7.39 2.58 32.65
C ARG A 82 8.90 2.50 32.85
N ALA A 83 9.69 3.24 32.07
CA ALA A 83 11.12 3.02 31.94
C ALA A 83 11.46 1.54 31.64
N THR A 84 10.72 0.94 30.70
CA THR A 84 10.89 -0.47 30.30
C THR A 84 11.20 -0.58 28.80
N ASP A 85 11.41 -1.81 28.35
CA ASP A 85 11.70 -2.14 26.96
C ASP A 85 10.47 -1.96 26.06
N GLU A 86 10.70 -1.44 24.85
CA GLU A 86 9.65 -1.16 23.88
C GLU A 86 8.97 -2.43 23.37
N ARG A 87 9.70 -3.54 23.18
CA ARG A 87 9.15 -4.81 22.67
C ARG A 87 8.18 -5.43 23.67
N ARG A 88 8.52 -5.38 24.96
CA ARG A 88 7.59 -5.81 26.04
C ARG A 88 6.34 -4.97 26.06
N SER A 89 6.49 -3.65 25.89
CA SER A 89 5.36 -2.73 25.85
C SER A 89 4.49 -2.98 24.60
N ALA A 90 5.10 -3.30 23.46
CA ALA A 90 4.41 -3.65 22.22
C ALA A 90 3.59 -4.94 22.35
N TRP A 91 4.16 -5.97 22.95
CA TRP A 91 3.40 -7.19 23.27
C TRP A 91 2.20 -6.90 24.18
N ALA A 92 2.36 -6.10 25.23
CA ALA A 92 1.26 -5.75 26.13
C ALA A 92 0.14 -4.99 25.38
N CYS A 93 0.50 -4.04 24.52
CA CYS A 93 -0.42 -3.33 23.64
C CYS A 93 -1.11 -4.28 22.65
N ALA A 94 -0.39 -5.26 22.09
CA ALA A 94 -0.96 -6.26 21.18
C ALA A 94 -1.99 -7.15 21.88
N VAL A 95 -1.73 -7.57 23.12
CA VAL A 95 -2.70 -8.31 23.96
C VAL A 95 -3.99 -7.51 24.16
N LEU A 96 -3.87 -6.21 24.42
CA LEU A 96 -5.01 -5.30 24.57
C LEU A 96 -5.74 -5.06 23.23
N ALA A 97 -4.99 -4.92 22.13
CA ALA A 97 -5.54 -4.75 20.78
C ALA A 97 -6.31 -5.99 20.33
N TYR A 98 -5.81 -7.19 20.64
CA TYR A 98 -6.48 -8.47 20.38
C TYR A 98 -7.85 -8.55 21.05
N ALA A 99 -7.94 -8.11 22.31
CA ALA A 99 -9.21 -8.08 23.03
C ALA A 99 -10.27 -7.22 22.33
N THR A 100 -9.87 -6.17 21.61
CA THR A 100 -10.78 -5.33 20.82
C THR A 100 -11.04 -5.83 19.40
N GLY A 101 -10.38 -6.91 18.96
CA GLY A 101 -10.43 -7.40 17.58
C GLY A 101 -9.68 -6.51 16.59
N MET A 102 -8.67 -5.77 17.06
CA MET A 102 -7.82 -4.94 16.19
C MET A 102 -6.69 -5.76 15.55
N VAL A 103 -6.22 -6.80 16.23
CA VAL A 103 -5.21 -7.75 15.74
C VAL A 103 -5.67 -9.18 16.01
N ASN A 104 -5.09 -10.16 15.31
CA ASN A 104 -5.42 -11.57 15.46
C ASN A 104 -4.46 -12.31 16.41
N ASP A 105 -4.65 -13.63 16.57
CA ASP A 105 -3.84 -14.46 17.47
C ASP A 105 -2.38 -14.56 17.03
N ALA A 106 -2.14 -14.64 15.72
CA ALA A 106 -0.80 -14.72 15.13
C ALA A 106 0.00 -13.44 15.40
N ASP A 107 -0.64 -12.28 15.31
CA ASP A 107 -0.02 -10.99 15.61
C ASP A 107 0.50 -10.92 17.04
N VAL A 108 -0.33 -11.30 18.03
CA VAL A 108 0.07 -11.30 19.44
C VAL A 108 1.26 -12.24 19.68
N ARG A 109 1.25 -13.42 19.05
CA ARG A 109 2.36 -14.37 19.12
C ARG A 109 3.62 -13.85 18.46
N SER A 110 3.50 -13.12 17.35
CA SER A 110 4.63 -12.45 16.69
C SER A 110 5.30 -11.44 17.62
N TYR A 111 4.52 -10.56 18.28
CA TYR A 111 5.06 -9.63 19.28
C TYR A 111 5.68 -10.36 20.49
N ARG A 112 5.12 -11.51 20.89
CA ARG A 112 5.71 -12.34 21.96
C ARG A 112 7.05 -12.93 21.54
N ALA A 113 7.16 -13.45 20.32
CA ALA A 113 8.42 -13.97 19.80
C ALA A 113 9.50 -12.88 19.73
N GLN A 114 9.12 -11.63 19.44
CA GLN A 114 10.02 -10.48 19.44
C GLN A 114 10.52 -10.10 20.85
N TRP A 115 9.71 -10.31 21.89
CA TRP A 115 10.13 -10.11 23.29
C TRP A 115 11.37 -10.95 23.59
N ASP A 116 11.34 -12.25 23.28
CA ASP A 116 12.39 -13.21 23.64
C ASP A 116 13.68 -13.04 22.82
N GLN A 117 13.62 -12.30 21.72
CA GLN A 117 14.79 -12.00 20.92
C GLN A 117 15.77 -11.15 21.73
N PRO A 118 17.04 -11.58 21.90
CA PRO A 118 18.04 -10.76 22.57
C PRO A 118 18.10 -9.41 21.88
N VAL A 119 18.01 -8.32 22.65
CA VAL A 119 18.22 -6.99 22.10
C VAL A 119 19.61 -7.02 21.45
N PRO A 120 19.72 -6.76 20.14
CA PRO A 120 21.01 -6.80 19.47
C PRO A 120 21.91 -5.85 20.25
N SER A 121 22.93 -6.43 20.92
CA SER A 121 23.89 -5.66 21.68
C SER A 121 24.42 -4.64 20.71
N SER A 122 24.09 -3.36 20.92
CA SER A 122 24.55 -2.28 20.07
C SER A 122 26.04 -2.50 19.90
N ALA A 123 26.49 -2.81 18.68
CA ALA A 123 27.90 -3.03 18.43
C ALA A 123 28.63 -1.85 19.08
N PRO A 124 29.70 -2.09 19.85
CA PRO A 124 30.41 -1.02 20.53
C PRO A 124 30.62 0.10 19.52
N LEU A 125 30.06 1.27 19.81
CA LEU A 125 30.13 2.44 18.93
C LEU A 125 31.58 2.51 18.45
N PRO A 126 31.83 2.57 17.12
CA PRO A 126 33.19 2.67 16.62
C PRO A 126 33.87 3.79 17.42
N PRO A 127 35.10 3.55 17.93
CA PRO A 127 35.75 4.49 18.83
C PRO A 127 35.65 5.86 18.18
N THR A 128 34.94 6.77 18.84
CA THR A 128 34.70 8.11 18.34
C THR A 128 36.06 8.67 17.96
N LEU A 129 36.34 8.77 16.66
CA LEU A 129 37.56 9.40 16.19
C LEU A 129 37.57 10.76 16.86
N ALA A 130 38.62 11.01 17.66
CA ALA A 130 38.76 12.28 18.36
C ALA A 130 38.50 13.38 17.32
N PRO A 131 37.61 14.35 17.62
CA PRO A 131 37.28 15.39 16.66
C PRO A 131 38.59 15.99 16.14
N PRO A 132 38.75 16.16 14.82
CA PRO A 132 39.96 16.74 14.27
C PRO A 132 40.22 18.06 15.02
N PRO A 133 41.47 18.34 15.42
CA PRO A 133 41.79 19.55 16.15
C PRO A 133 41.25 20.73 15.35
N MET A 134 40.39 21.55 15.99
CA MET A 134 39.82 22.72 15.32
C MET A 134 40.97 23.55 14.74
N PRO A 135 40.92 23.94 13.45
CA PRO A 135 41.93 24.81 12.88
C PRO A 135 42.00 26.08 13.72
N VAL A 136 43.15 26.30 14.34
CA VAL A 136 43.42 27.51 15.11
C VAL A 136 43.25 28.69 14.14
N PRO A 137 42.40 29.69 14.46
CA PRO A 137 42.23 30.84 13.60
C PRO A 137 43.58 31.54 13.42
N PRO A 138 43.95 31.91 12.19
CA PRO A 138 45.22 32.60 11.94
C PRO A 138 45.24 33.93 12.70
N PRO A 139 46.38 34.32 13.30
CA PRO A 139 46.52 35.61 13.94
C PRO A 139 46.30 36.74 12.91
N PRO A 140 45.68 37.87 13.32
CA PRO A 140 45.46 39.01 12.44
C PRO A 140 46.79 39.52 11.88
N GLY A 141 46.87 39.58 10.55
CA GLY A 141 48.07 39.85 9.78
C GLY A 141 48.68 41.23 10.08
N GLY A 142 49.98 41.23 10.39
CA GLY A 142 50.83 42.40 10.28
C GLY A 142 51.25 42.63 8.81
N PRO A 143 51.61 43.86 8.43
CA PRO A 143 51.95 44.19 7.05
C PRO A 143 53.39 43.78 6.73
N GLY A 144 53.55 43.05 5.63
CA GLY A 144 54.81 42.93 4.89
C GLY A 144 55.59 41.65 5.15
N GLN A 145 55.69 40.79 4.15
CA GLN A 145 56.85 40.73 3.27
C GLN A 145 56.63 39.61 2.23
N VAL A 146 56.73 39.99 0.97
CA VAL A 146 56.80 39.06 -0.16
C VAL A 146 58.12 38.31 -0.06
N THR A 147 58.07 36.99 0.14
CA THR A 147 59.22 36.10 -0.10
C THR A 147 58.79 34.93 -0.96
N VAL A 148 59.41 34.85 -2.13
CA VAL A 148 59.31 33.78 -3.12
C VAL A 148 60.32 32.69 -2.77
N ALA A 149 59.91 31.41 -2.92
CA ALA A 149 60.71 30.20 -3.27
C ALA A 149 60.37 28.96 -2.40
N PRO A 150 60.81 27.74 -2.77
CA PRO A 150 60.75 27.08 -4.07
C PRO A 150 60.07 25.69 -3.98
N SER A 151 59.58 25.17 -5.11
CA SER A 151 59.10 23.79 -5.25
C SER A 151 60.22 22.77 -5.01
N VAL A 152 60.04 21.89 -4.03
CA VAL A 152 60.87 20.70 -3.81
C VAL A 152 59.98 19.47 -3.96
N GLY A 153 60.36 18.61 -4.89
CA GLY A 153 59.61 17.43 -5.32
C GLY A 153 59.52 16.33 -4.25
N GLN A 154 58.45 15.56 -4.34
CA GLN A 154 58.30 14.28 -3.65
C GLN A 154 58.46 13.12 -4.64
N PRO A 155 59.28 12.10 -4.32
CA PRO A 155 59.45 10.91 -5.13
C PRO A 155 58.30 9.91 -4.92
N HIS A 156 57.80 9.36 -6.03
CA HIS A 156 56.87 8.24 -6.06
C HIS A 156 57.62 6.93 -5.77
N SER A 157 57.07 6.10 -4.88
CA SER A 157 57.48 4.70 -4.72
C SER A 157 56.42 3.80 -5.35
N GLN A 158 56.86 2.99 -6.31
CA GLN A 158 56.12 1.90 -6.93
C GLN A 158 56.09 0.67 -6.02
N PRO A 159 55.07 -0.18 -6.16
CA PRO A 159 55.25 -1.63 -6.07
C PRO A 159 55.12 -2.27 -7.46
N GLN A 160 56.13 -3.04 -7.84
CA GLN A 160 56.16 -3.92 -9.00
C GLN A 160 55.36 -5.21 -8.75
N GLY A 161 54.70 -5.71 -9.81
CA GLY A 161 54.65 -7.14 -10.07
C GLY A 161 53.29 -7.73 -10.46
N GLN A 162 52.90 -7.61 -11.73
CA GLN A 162 52.06 -8.63 -12.38
C GLN A 162 52.49 -8.88 -13.84
N PRO A 163 52.29 -10.09 -14.37
CA PRO A 163 52.99 -10.59 -15.56
C PRO A 163 52.38 -10.07 -16.86
N GLN A 164 53.27 -9.90 -17.85
CA GLN A 164 52.98 -9.40 -19.19
C GLN A 164 51.99 -10.30 -19.96
N GLY A 165 50.75 -9.81 -20.10
CA GLY A 165 49.82 -10.21 -21.15
C GLY A 165 50.08 -9.43 -22.45
N GLN A 166 49.86 -10.10 -23.57
CA GLN A 166 50.20 -9.69 -24.94
C GLN A 166 49.60 -8.32 -25.37
N PRO A 167 50.25 -7.61 -26.32
CA PRO A 167 49.73 -6.35 -26.84
C PRO A 167 48.48 -6.59 -27.69
N GLN A 168 47.31 -6.23 -27.15
CA GLN A 168 46.12 -6.00 -27.97
C GLN A 168 46.30 -4.70 -28.76
N THR A 169 46.36 -4.84 -30.07
CA THR A 169 46.25 -3.73 -31.02
C THR A 169 44.95 -2.98 -30.77
N GLN A 170 45.05 -1.73 -30.32
CA GLN A 170 43.92 -0.81 -30.23
C GLN A 170 43.36 -0.58 -31.64
N GLN A 171 42.15 -1.09 -31.88
CA GLN A 171 41.34 -0.69 -33.02
C GLN A 171 40.87 0.75 -32.78
N PRO A 172 41.00 1.66 -33.77
CA PRO A 172 40.46 3.01 -33.66
C PRO A 172 38.94 2.95 -33.52
N TRP A 173 38.42 3.68 -32.53
CA TRP A 173 36.99 3.91 -32.32
C TRP A 173 36.33 4.38 -33.62
N ALA A 174 35.41 3.58 -34.15
CA ALA A 174 34.45 4.02 -35.15
C ALA A 174 33.36 4.85 -34.45
N PRO A 175 32.96 6.02 -34.98
CA PRO A 175 31.85 6.79 -34.42
C PRO A 175 30.55 5.99 -34.53
N ALA A 176 29.74 6.05 -33.46
CA ALA A 176 28.41 5.48 -33.43
C ALA A 176 27.56 6.00 -34.61
N PRO A 177 26.76 5.15 -35.27
CA PRO A 177 25.83 5.60 -36.30
C PRO A 177 24.83 6.59 -35.69
N PRO A 178 24.43 7.64 -36.43
CA PRO A 178 23.44 8.59 -35.95
C PRO A 178 22.09 7.89 -35.73
N PRO A 179 21.27 8.36 -34.77
CA PRO A 179 19.95 7.81 -34.52
C PRO A 179 19.11 7.89 -35.79
N THR A 180 18.61 6.74 -36.22
CA THR A 180 17.63 6.62 -37.29
C THR A 180 16.32 7.25 -36.81
N TYR A 181 16.04 8.46 -37.30
CA TYR A 181 14.75 9.10 -37.16
C TYR A 181 13.69 8.21 -37.82
N TYR A 182 12.88 7.53 -37.01
CA TYR A 182 11.64 6.92 -37.46
C TYR A 182 10.76 8.04 -38.03
N SER A 183 10.57 8.03 -39.35
CA SER A 183 9.55 8.86 -39.99
C SER A 183 8.19 8.32 -39.55
N PRO A 184 7.27 9.17 -39.03
CA PRO A 184 5.95 8.72 -38.63
C PRO A 184 5.22 8.11 -39.82
N VAL A 185 4.68 6.92 -39.62
CA VAL A 185 3.80 6.25 -40.58
C VAL A 185 2.56 7.14 -40.77
N PRO A 186 2.20 7.54 -42.01
CA PRO A 186 1.01 8.35 -42.24
C PRO A 186 -0.24 7.59 -41.78
N PRO A 187 -1.19 8.26 -41.10
CA PRO A 187 -2.40 7.61 -40.61
C PRO A 187 -3.21 7.01 -41.77
N PRO A 188 -3.85 5.84 -41.57
CA PRO A 188 -4.67 5.23 -42.61
C PRO A 188 -5.81 6.17 -43.00
N ALA A 189 -6.00 6.34 -44.31
CA ALA A 189 -7.02 7.21 -44.87
C ALA A 189 -8.42 6.81 -44.35
N ARG A 190 -9.05 7.70 -43.57
CA ARG A 190 -10.40 7.53 -43.06
C ARG A 190 -11.37 7.40 -44.24
N ARG A 191 -11.96 6.21 -44.42
CA ARG A 191 -13.11 6.01 -45.30
C ARG A 191 -14.28 6.80 -44.72
N GLY A 192 -14.68 7.87 -45.41
CA GLY A 192 -15.80 8.71 -45.02
C GLY A 192 -17.08 7.89 -44.92
N VAL A 193 -17.67 7.87 -43.74
CA VAL A 193 -19.00 7.30 -43.51
C VAL A 193 -20.01 8.17 -44.26
N PRO A 194 -20.87 7.60 -45.12
CA PRO A 194 -21.75 8.39 -45.99
C PRO A 194 -22.79 9.13 -45.15
N GLY A 195 -22.94 10.43 -45.39
CA GLY A 195 -23.68 11.38 -44.56
C GLY A 195 -25.18 11.12 -44.34
N TRP A 196 -25.76 10.09 -44.97
CA TRP A 196 -27.15 9.69 -44.75
C TRP A 196 -27.36 9.00 -43.40
N LEU A 197 -26.31 8.40 -42.81
CA LEU A 197 -26.38 7.78 -41.49
C LEU A 197 -26.65 8.79 -40.37
N TYR A 198 -26.09 10.01 -40.47
CA TYR A 198 -26.37 11.09 -39.51
C TYR A 198 -27.80 11.62 -39.62
N GLY A 199 -28.37 11.62 -40.84
CA GLY A 199 -29.77 12.01 -41.06
C GLY A 199 -30.77 11.04 -40.44
N ALA A 200 -30.49 9.73 -40.53
CA ALA A 200 -31.33 8.70 -39.91
C ALA A 200 -31.29 8.76 -38.38
N LEU A 201 -30.11 8.97 -37.79
CA LEU A 201 -29.95 9.06 -36.34
C LEU A 201 -30.67 10.28 -35.75
N ALA A 202 -30.57 11.43 -36.42
CA ALA A 202 -31.27 12.65 -36.00
C ALA A 202 -32.80 12.52 -36.06
N ALA A 203 -33.33 11.81 -37.07
CA ALA A 203 -34.77 11.60 -37.20
C ALA A 203 -35.34 10.68 -36.10
N VAL A 204 -34.59 9.65 -35.70
CA VAL A 204 -34.98 8.76 -34.59
C VAL A 204 -34.97 9.53 -33.26
N LEU A 205 -33.94 10.35 -33.02
CA LEU A 205 -33.85 11.16 -31.80
C LEU A 205 -35.04 12.13 -31.67
N VAL A 206 -35.42 12.80 -32.76
CA VAL A 206 -36.57 13.73 -32.77
C VAL A 206 -37.89 12.99 -32.48
N LEU A 207 -38.07 11.77 -32.99
CA LEU A 207 -39.28 10.97 -32.73
C LEU A 207 -39.34 10.48 -31.28
N VAL A 208 -38.22 10.12 -30.66
CA VAL A 208 -38.17 9.71 -29.25
C VAL A 208 -38.49 10.90 -28.35
N VAL A 209 -37.87 12.07 -28.59
CA VAL A 209 -38.14 13.28 -27.79
C VAL A 209 -39.59 13.73 -27.93
N ALA A 210 -40.15 13.71 -29.15
CA ALA A 210 -41.56 14.04 -29.38
C ALA A 210 -42.52 13.04 -28.71
N GLY A 211 -42.16 11.75 -28.68
CA GLY A 211 -42.93 10.70 -27.99
C GLY A 211 -42.97 10.91 -26.47
N VAL A 212 -41.83 11.22 -25.85
CA VAL A 212 -41.73 11.45 -24.40
C VAL A 212 -42.51 12.71 -23.99
N VAL A 213 -42.38 13.81 -24.74
CA VAL A 213 -43.13 15.05 -24.45
C VAL A 213 -44.65 14.85 -24.62
N GLY A 214 -45.07 14.05 -25.61
CA GLY A 214 -46.48 13.74 -25.82
C GLY A 214 -47.13 12.97 -24.67
N VAL A 215 -46.39 12.06 -24.02
CA VAL A 215 -46.88 11.28 -22.88
C VAL A 215 -47.00 12.15 -21.61
N VAL A 216 -46.05 13.06 -21.37
CA VAL A 216 -46.06 13.93 -20.19
C VAL A 216 -47.19 14.96 -20.24
N VAL A 217 -47.55 15.47 -21.43
CA VAL A 217 -48.58 16.51 -21.56
C VAL A 217 -50.02 15.96 -21.50
N PHE A 218 -50.24 14.68 -21.82
CA PHE A 218 -51.59 14.08 -21.81
C PHE A 218 -51.94 13.29 -20.53
N ALA A 219 -51.01 13.12 -19.60
CA ALA A 219 -51.23 12.40 -18.35
C ALA A 219 -51.42 13.30 -17.10
N GLY A 220 -51.35 14.63 -17.23
CA GLY A 220 -51.48 15.56 -16.09
C GLY A 220 -52.92 15.80 -15.67
N GLY A 221 -53.43 15.00 -14.73
CA GLY A 221 -54.58 15.33 -13.89
C GLY A 221 -54.14 16.17 -12.70
N ASP A 222 -54.99 17.14 -12.31
CA ASP A 222 -54.83 18.05 -11.16
C ASP A 222 -54.88 17.28 -9.82
N ASP A 223 -53.73 16.85 -9.31
CA ASP A 223 -53.57 16.46 -7.91
C ASP A 223 -52.34 17.19 -7.33
N ASP A 224 -52.53 17.82 -6.17
CA ASP A 224 -51.53 18.54 -5.38
C ASP A 224 -50.38 17.59 -4.99
N ASP A 225 -49.38 17.45 -5.85
CA ASP A 225 -48.17 16.71 -5.53
C ASP A 225 -47.36 17.45 -4.43
N PRO A 226 -46.91 16.73 -3.39
CA PRO A 226 -46.01 17.29 -2.39
C PRO A 226 -44.72 17.79 -3.08
N PRO A 227 -44.06 18.84 -2.55
CA PRO A 227 -42.85 19.37 -3.15
C PRO A 227 -41.81 18.25 -3.32
N PRO A 228 -41.00 18.29 -4.40
CA PRO A 228 -39.99 17.28 -4.67
C PRO A 228 -39.13 17.10 -3.42
N SER A 229 -39.06 15.86 -2.95
CA SER A 229 -38.17 15.48 -1.87
C SER A 229 -36.74 15.76 -2.31
N ASP A 230 -36.02 16.58 -1.53
CA ASP A 230 -34.57 16.76 -1.61
C ASP A 230 -33.90 15.43 -1.24
N ASP A 231 -33.91 14.46 -2.16
CA ASP A 231 -33.21 13.20 -2.02
C ASP A 231 -31.76 13.41 -2.45
N PRO A 232 -30.78 13.35 -1.52
CA PRO A 232 -29.37 13.51 -1.85
C PRO A 232 -28.86 12.45 -2.84
N GLY A 233 -29.58 11.33 -3.02
CA GLY A 233 -29.25 10.32 -4.01
C GLY A 233 -29.51 10.78 -5.46
N ALA A 234 -30.57 11.56 -5.70
CA ALA A 234 -30.94 12.01 -7.04
C ALA A 234 -29.94 13.04 -7.60
N GLU A 235 -29.39 13.90 -6.74
CA GLU A 235 -28.35 14.86 -7.11
C GLU A 235 -27.01 14.15 -7.42
N ARG A 236 -26.62 13.16 -6.61
CA ARG A 236 -25.43 12.33 -6.88
C ARG A 236 -25.53 11.56 -8.20
N ALA A 237 -26.68 10.96 -8.48
CA ALA A 237 -26.92 10.29 -9.75
C ALA A 237 -26.85 11.27 -10.94
N ALA A 238 -27.34 12.50 -10.77
CA ALA A 238 -27.25 13.54 -11.80
C ALA A 238 -25.80 13.98 -12.09
N LEU A 239 -24.90 13.88 -11.11
CA LEU A 239 -23.46 14.12 -11.25
C LEU A 239 -22.67 12.89 -11.73
N GLY A 240 -23.36 11.76 -11.94
CA GLY A 240 -22.74 10.50 -12.32
C GLY A 240 -21.81 9.95 -11.25
N THR A 241 -22.13 10.16 -9.97
CA THR A 241 -21.41 9.52 -8.86
C THR A 241 -21.56 7.99 -8.98
N PRO A 242 -20.44 7.24 -8.98
CA PRO A 242 -20.48 5.77 -9.03
C PRO A 242 -21.12 5.15 -7.79
N GLU A 243 -21.57 3.91 -7.91
CA GLU A 243 -22.13 3.13 -6.79
C GLU A 243 -21.13 2.04 -6.37
N VAL A 244 -21.00 1.81 -5.07
CA VAL A 244 -20.19 0.71 -4.53
C VAL A 244 -20.84 -0.63 -4.90
N GLY A 245 -20.01 -1.62 -5.27
CA GLY A 245 -20.44 -2.94 -5.71
C GLY A 245 -20.77 -3.04 -7.20
N THR A 246 -20.59 -1.96 -7.99
CA THR A 246 -20.77 -2.03 -9.45
C THR A 246 -19.56 -2.65 -10.13
N CYS A 247 -19.79 -3.55 -11.08
CA CYS A 247 -18.74 -4.15 -11.89
C CYS A 247 -18.61 -3.47 -13.25
N HIS A 248 -17.40 -3.49 -13.81
CA HIS A 248 -17.08 -2.86 -15.08
C HIS A 248 -16.26 -3.80 -15.98
N ALA A 249 -16.46 -3.69 -17.29
CA ALA A 249 -15.71 -4.43 -18.31
C ALA A 249 -14.58 -3.55 -18.89
N LEU A 250 -13.49 -3.44 -18.13
CA LEU A 250 -12.34 -2.61 -18.45
C LEU A 250 -11.21 -3.44 -19.08
N THR A 251 -10.56 -2.87 -20.09
CA THR A 251 -9.33 -3.38 -20.70
C THR A 251 -8.13 -2.71 -20.06
N SER A 252 -6.91 -3.22 -20.27
CA SER A 252 -5.69 -2.60 -19.73
C SER A 252 -5.50 -1.14 -20.16
N ALA A 253 -5.97 -0.80 -21.36
CA ALA A 253 -5.96 0.57 -21.84
C ALA A 253 -6.91 1.48 -21.06
N ASP A 254 -8.05 0.95 -20.60
CA ASP A 254 -9.00 1.68 -19.76
C ASP A 254 -8.45 1.83 -18.33
N LEU A 255 -7.82 0.79 -17.78
CA LEU A 255 -7.20 0.83 -16.43
C LEU A 255 -6.08 1.87 -16.31
N SER A 256 -5.45 2.21 -17.44
CA SER A 256 -4.38 3.22 -17.50
C SER A 256 -4.91 4.65 -17.65
N GLY A 257 -6.22 4.83 -17.84
CA GLY A 257 -6.87 6.13 -17.98
C GLY A 257 -7.36 6.67 -16.64
N ASP A 258 -7.44 7.99 -16.52
CA ASP A 258 -7.89 8.64 -15.28
C ASP A 258 -9.40 8.54 -15.04
N HIS A 259 -10.18 8.15 -16.05
CA HIS A 259 -11.64 8.15 -16.02
C HIS A 259 -12.24 6.96 -16.78
N ASP A 260 -13.28 6.38 -16.19
CA ASP A 260 -14.12 5.36 -16.81
C ASP A 260 -15.44 5.97 -17.28
N THR A 261 -15.76 5.79 -18.56
CA THR A 261 -17.02 6.25 -19.17
C THR A 261 -17.91 5.09 -19.64
N LYS A 262 -17.49 3.85 -19.38
CA LYS A 262 -18.25 2.67 -19.76
C LYS A 262 -19.41 2.45 -18.79
N PRO A 263 -20.54 1.95 -19.27
CA PRO A 263 -21.63 1.56 -18.38
C PRO A 263 -21.20 0.36 -17.53
N PRO A 264 -21.73 0.23 -16.29
CA PRO A 264 -21.56 -0.97 -15.48
C PRO A 264 -22.08 -2.23 -16.19
N VAL A 265 -21.51 -3.38 -15.83
CA VAL A 265 -21.94 -4.71 -16.25
C VAL A 265 -22.38 -5.53 -15.03
N PRO A 266 -23.20 -6.59 -15.20
CA PRO A 266 -23.45 -7.54 -14.12
C PRO A 266 -22.14 -8.14 -13.61
N CYS A 267 -22.01 -8.32 -12.30
CA CYS A 267 -20.78 -8.85 -11.70
C CYS A 267 -20.54 -10.35 -11.99
N ASP A 268 -21.60 -11.08 -12.34
CA ASP A 268 -21.55 -12.48 -12.78
C ASP A 268 -21.25 -12.62 -14.29
N ASP A 269 -21.03 -11.51 -15.00
CA ASP A 269 -20.64 -11.52 -16.41
C ASP A 269 -19.14 -11.83 -16.54
N GLU A 270 -18.77 -12.73 -17.45
CA GLU A 270 -17.37 -13.11 -17.72
C GLU A 270 -16.52 -11.92 -18.23
N ALA A 271 -17.15 -10.84 -18.70
CA ALA A 271 -16.47 -9.61 -19.10
C ALA A 271 -16.19 -8.66 -17.91
N ALA A 272 -16.71 -8.91 -16.72
CA ALA A 272 -16.44 -8.10 -15.54
C ALA A 272 -14.97 -8.27 -15.13
N THR A 273 -14.20 -7.17 -15.15
CA THR A 273 -12.76 -7.16 -14.82
C THR A 273 -12.43 -6.27 -13.63
N THR A 274 -13.32 -5.33 -13.27
CA THR A 274 -13.17 -4.51 -12.07
C THR A 274 -14.46 -4.41 -11.28
N ILE A 275 -14.34 -4.13 -9.98
CA ILE A 275 -15.46 -3.88 -9.08
C ILE A 275 -15.19 -2.66 -8.21
N THR A 276 -16.16 -1.74 -8.11
CA THR A 276 -16.09 -0.56 -7.25
C THR A 276 -16.17 -1.00 -5.77
N THR A 277 -15.12 -0.78 -4.99
CA THR A 277 -15.12 -1.06 -3.55
C THR A 277 -15.38 0.15 -2.68
N ASP A 278 -15.11 1.35 -3.21
CA ASP A 278 -15.32 2.60 -2.49
C ASP A 278 -15.51 3.80 -3.43
N VAL A 279 -16.16 4.84 -2.92
CA VAL A 279 -16.34 6.12 -3.60
C VAL A 279 -16.05 7.25 -2.61
N ALA A 280 -14.82 7.77 -2.67
CA ALA A 280 -14.34 8.82 -1.78
C ALA A 280 -14.71 10.22 -2.31
N THR A 281 -14.82 11.19 -1.42
CA THR A 281 -14.91 12.61 -1.80
C THR A 281 -13.52 13.23 -1.88
N LEU A 282 -13.17 13.80 -3.04
CA LEU A 282 -11.94 14.54 -3.30
C LEU A 282 -12.05 15.99 -2.80
N PRO A 283 -11.18 16.41 -1.87
CA PRO A 283 -11.09 17.81 -1.48
C PRO A 283 -10.77 18.73 -2.66
N GLU A 284 -11.30 19.95 -2.67
CA GLU A 284 -11.00 20.97 -3.70
C GLU A 284 -9.51 21.30 -3.85
N SER A 285 -8.71 21.04 -2.80
CA SER A 285 -7.27 21.27 -2.79
C SER A 285 -6.47 20.21 -3.58
N VAL A 286 -7.08 19.10 -3.97
CA VAL A 286 -6.43 18.03 -4.72
C VAL A 286 -6.26 18.43 -6.18
N ASP A 287 -5.04 18.35 -6.70
CA ASP A 287 -4.78 18.50 -8.12
C ASP A 287 -5.18 17.21 -8.84
N ARG A 288 -6.39 17.17 -9.40
CA ARG A 288 -6.93 16.00 -10.10
C ARG A 288 -6.16 15.64 -11.37
N SER A 289 -5.33 16.54 -11.90
CA SER A 289 -4.46 16.26 -13.05
C SER A 289 -3.14 15.60 -12.67
N ASN A 290 -2.86 15.52 -11.37
CA ASN A 290 -1.69 14.86 -10.82
C ASN A 290 -2.10 13.56 -10.11
N PRO A 291 -1.82 12.39 -10.70
CA PRO A 291 -2.12 11.08 -10.12
C PRO A 291 -1.65 10.93 -8.67
N ASP A 292 -0.43 11.39 -8.37
CA ASP A 292 0.14 11.30 -7.02
C ASP A 292 -0.65 12.13 -6.01
N SER A 293 -1.21 13.28 -6.44
CA SER A 293 -2.03 14.13 -5.56
C SER A 293 -3.38 13.49 -5.26
N VAL A 294 -3.99 12.83 -6.24
CA VAL A 294 -5.26 12.11 -6.05
C VAL A 294 -5.04 10.92 -5.14
N TRP A 295 -4.04 10.10 -5.46
CA TRP A 295 -3.74 8.91 -4.70
C TRP A 295 -3.30 9.21 -3.26
N ALA A 296 -2.53 10.27 -3.01
CA ALA A 296 -2.23 10.72 -1.65
C ALA A 296 -3.47 11.12 -0.84
N ALA A 297 -4.56 11.54 -1.51
CA ALA A 297 -5.79 11.92 -0.85
C ALA A 297 -6.71 10.74 -0.51
N ILE A 298 -6.74 9.70 -1.36
CA ILE A 298 -7.72 8.60 -1.26
C ILE A 298 -7.11 7.22 -1.00
N GLY A 299 -5.81 7.04 -1.25
CA GLY A 299 -5.17 5.72 -1.35
C GLY A 299 -5.31 4.87 -0.10
N SER A 300 -5.14 5.47 1.09
CA SER A 300 -5.31 4.77 2.36
C SER A 300 -6.73 4.25 2.58
N GLU A 301 -7.73 5.02 2.16
CA GLU A 301 -9.13 4.62 2.28
C GLU A 301 -9.47 3.53 1.25
N CYS A 302 -9.13 3.75 -0.02
CA CYS A 302 -9.30 2.76 -1.08
C CYS A 302 -8.64 1.41 -0.74
N ALA A 303 -7.42 1.43 -0.20
CA ALA A 303 -6.71 0.21 0.21
C ALA A 303 -7.44 -0.50 1.35
N ARG A 304 -7.85 0.23 2.39
CA ARG A 304 -8.54 -0.33 3.56
C ARG A 304 -9.88 -0.98 3.18
N THR A 305 -10.70 -0.31 2.38
CA THR A 305 -12.01 -0.83 1.94
C THR A 305 -11.84 -2.05 1.05
N SER A 306 -10.87 -2.00 0.13
CA SER A 306 -10.56 -3.13 -0.76
C SER A 306 -10.04 -4.35 -0.01
N ILE A 307 -9.12 -4.18 0.94
CA ILE A 307 -8.63 -5.26 1.79
C ILE A 307 -9.78 -5.86 2.60
N SER A 308 -10.66 -5.02 3.17
CA SER A 308 -11.83 -5.47 3.92
C SER A 308 -12.83 -6.24 3.05
N TYR A 309 -12.99 -5.84 1.78
CA TYR A 309 -13.88 -6.51 0.83
C TYR A 309 -13.40 -7.92 0.47
N LEU A 310 -12.08 -8.14 0.49
CA LEU A 310 -11.43 -9.41 0.14
C LEU A 310 -11.18 -10.36 1.33
N GLY A 311 -11.69 -10.04 2.52
CA GLY A 311 -11.53 -10.85 3.73
C GLY A 311 -10.82 -10.17 4.91
N GLY A 312 -10.17 -9.03 4.68
CA GLY A 312 -9.53 -8.22 5.74
C GLY A 312 -8.09 -8.63 6.10
N HIS A 313 -7.50 -9.59 5.39
CA HIS A 313 -6.16 -10.11 5.67
C HIS A 313 -5.08 -9.37 4.87
N VAL A 314 -4.41 -8.38 5.50
CA VAL A 314 -3.37 -7.57 4.84
C VAL A 314 -2.24 -8.41 4.25
N GLU A 315 -1.79 -9.45 4.96
CA GLU A 315 -0.72 -10.35 4.48
C GLU A 315 -1.16 -11.11 3.22
N ALA A 316 -2.39 -11.60 3.21
CA ALA A 316 -2.93 -12.33 2.07
C ALA A 316 -3.16 -11.37 0.88
N PHE A 317 -3.68 -10.16 1.12
CA PHE A 317 -3.78 -9.12 0.10
C PHE A 317 -2.43 -8.77 -0.51
N ALA A 318 -1.40 -8.57 0.31
CA ALA A 318 -0.03 -8.27 -0.12
C ALA A 318 0.53 -9.35 -1.06
N ARG A 319 0.13 -10.61 -0.85
CA ARG A 319 0.56 -11.77 -1.63
C ARG A 319 -0.39 -12.11 -2.79
N SER A 320 -1.42 -11.31 -3.00
CA SER A 320 -2.40 -11.51 -4.06
C SER A 320 -2.11 -10.64 -5.29
N SER A 321 -2.56 -11.08 -6.45
CA SER A 321 -2.51 -10.30 -7.69
C SER A 321 -3.60 -9.22 -7.75
N TRP A 322 -4.42 -9.07 -6.69
CA TRP A 322 -5.33 -7.95 -6.56
C TRP A 322 -4.56 -6.64 -6.47
N THR A 323 -5.09 -5.63 -7.14
CA THR A 323 -4.60 -4.26 -7.04
C THR A 323 -5.76 -3.30 -6.99
N VAL A 324 -5.55 -2.21 -6.27
CA VAL A 324 -6.46 -1.09 -6.25
C VAL A 324 -6.08 -0.15 -7.37
N ILE A 325 -7.07 0.31 -8.12
CA ILE A 325 -6.97 1.40 -9.07
C ILE A 325 -8.00 2.47 -8.69
N TYR A 326 -7.94 3.63 -9.33
CA TYR A 326 -8.95 4.65 -9.12
C TYR A 326 -9.33 5.37 -10.41
N PHE A 327 -10.51 5.96 -10.40
CA PHE A 327 -11.02 6.84 -11.44
C PHE A 327 -11.51 8.14 -10.82
N VAL A 328 -11.29 9.24 -11.53
CA VAL A 328 -11.81 10.57 -11.17
C VAL A 328 -12.91 10.99 -12.17
N PRO A 329 -13.70 12.02 -11.86
CA PRO A 329 -14.75 12.48 -12.75
C PRO A 329 -14.13 13.02 -14.05
N THR A 330 -14.81 12.83 -15.16
CA THR A 330 -14.47 13.51 -16.42
C THR A 330 -14.52 15.03 -16.24
N ALA A 331 -13.91 15.78 -17.16
CA ALA A 331 -13.96 17.25 -17.14
C ALA A 331 -15.40 17.78 -17.09
N ASP A 332 -16.32 17.22 -17.87
CA ASP A 332 -17.73 17.61 -17.89
C ASP A 332 -18.43 17.32 -16.56
N GLN A 333 -18.12 16.19 -15.91
CA GLN A 333 -18.65 15.87 -14.58
C GLN A 333 -18.08 16.79 -13.51
N ALA A 334 -16.78 17.07 -13.54
CA ALA A 334 -16.14 18.00 -12.63
C ALA A 334 -16.69 19.43 -12.76
N ASP A 335 -16.92 19.89 -14.00
CA ASP A 335 -17.57 21.18 -14.30
C ASP A 335 -19.02 21.23 -13.80
N ALA A 336 -19.70 20.08 -13.74
CA ALA A 336 -21.01 19.94 -13.12
C ALA A 336 -20.98 19.90 -11.57
N GLY A 337 -19.79 19.86 -10.96
CA GLY A 337 -19.61 19.82 -9.51
C GLY A 337 -19.31 18.44 -8.94
N ALA A 338 -19.05 17.44 -9.78
CA ALA A 338 -18.63 16.13 -9.28
C ALA A 338 -17.26 16.22 -8.58
N ASP A 339 -17.19 15.67 -7.38
CA ASP A 339 -16.01 15.68 -6.52
C ASP A 339 -15.66 14.29 -5.99
N TRP A 340 -16.12 13.23 -6.64
CA TRP A 340 -15.85 11.87 -6.21
C TRP A 340 -14.53 11.33 -6.79
N ALA A 341 -13.95 10.32 -6.15
CA ALA A 341 -13.01 9.37 -6.74
C ALA A 341 -13.52 7.95 -6.49
N ARG A 342 -13.52 7.13 -7.53
CA ARG A 342 -13.97 5.74 -7.48
C ARG A 342 -12.76 4.85 -7.27
N CYS A 343 -12.77 4.01 -6.24
CA CYS A 343 -11.74 3.00 -6.02
C CYS A 343 -12.27 1.67 -6.57
N ASP A 344 -11.52 1.06 -7.48
CA ASP A 344 -11.86 -0.26 -8.03
C ASP A 344 -10.81 -1.29 -7.63
N LEU A 345 -11.25 -2.54 -7.45
CA LEU A 345 -10.40 -3.73 -7.40
C LEU A 345 -10.32 -4.38 -8.78
N THR A 346 -9.12 -4.83 -9.13
CA THR A 346 -8.84 -5.62 -10.36
C THR A 346 -7.70 -6.60 -10.10
N LEU A 347 -7.63 -7.66 -10.91
CA LEU A 347 -6.49 -8.59 -10.92
C LEU A 347 -5.40 -8.11 -11.90
N ARG A 348 -4.14 -8.22 -11.49
CA ARG A 348 -2.98 -8.04 -12.37
C ARG A 348 -2.78 -9.28 -13.25
N ALA A 349 -2.59 -9.07 -14.55
CA ALA A 349 -2.48 -10.15 -15.54
C ALA A 349 -1.49 -9.83 -16.66
N GLY A 350 -0.23 -9.51 -16.33
CA GLY A 350 0.83 -9.46 -17.35
C GLY A 350 0.69 -8.34 -18.40
N GLY A 351 -0.07 -7.29 -18.09
CA GLY A 351 -0.42 -6.22 -19.03
C GLY A 351 -1.76 -6.43 -19.74
N GLU A 352 -2.46 -7.53 -19.47
CA GLU A 352 -3.86 -7.77 -19.84
C GLU A 352 -4.80 -7.56 -18.64
N THR A 353 -6.11 -7.64 -18.87
CA THR A 353 -7.12 -7.73 -17.80
C THR A 353 -7.69 -9.14 -17.76
N LYS A 354 -8.05 -9.59 -16.56
CA LYS A 354 -8.62 -10.91 -16.31
C LYS A 354 -10.04 -10.75 -15.75
N PRO A 355 -10.96 -11.68 -16.07
CA PRO A 355 -12.26 -11.74 -15.42
C PRO A 355 -12.12 -11.82 -13.90
N LEU A 356 -13.07 -11.20 -13.19
CA LEU A 356 -13.17 -11.32 -11.73
C LEU A 356 -13.56 -12.77 -11.36
N PRO A 357 -13.02 -13.32 -10.25
CA PRO A 357 -13.49 -14.58 -9.70
C PRO A 357 -14.91 -14.42 -9.13
N ASP A 358 -15.65 -15.53 -9.07
CA ASP A 358 -16.99 -15.58 -8.47
C ASP A 358 -17.03 -16.60 -7.30
N PRO A 359 -17.29 -16.17 -6.06
CA PRO A 359 -17.46 -14.77 -5.63
C PRO A 359 -16.14 -14.00 -5.63
N VAL A 360 -16.21 -12.65 -5.64
CA VAL A 360 -15.03 -11.78 -5.43
C VAL A 360 -14.69 -11.62 -3.95
N GLU A 361 -15.72 -11.48 -3.14
CA GLU A 361 -15.62 -11.36 -1.67
C GLU A 361 -14.88 -12.58 -1.11
N ASP A 362 -14.08 -12.35 -0.07
CA ASP A 362 -13.43 -13.42 0.70
C ASP A 362 -12.46 -14.31 -0.12
N THR A 363 -12.05 -13.87 -1.33
CA THR A 363 -11.10 -14.62 -2.19
C THR A 363 -9.67 -14.65 -1.66
N VAL A 364 -9.39 -13.91 -0.59
CA VAL A 364 -8.05 -13.70 -0.04
C VAL A 364 -8.03 -14.01 1.46
N ASP A 365 -8.93 -14.88 1.92
CA ASP A 365 -9.12 -15.22 3.33
C ASP A 365 -7.98 -16.03 3.94
N ASP A 366 -7.38 -16.94 3.17
CA ASP A 366 -6.41 -17.90 3.66
C ASP A 366 -5.15 -17.99 2.79
N LEU A 367 -4.01 -18.22 3.45
CA LEU A 367 -2.76 -18.59 2.79
C LEU A 367 -2.56 -20.13 2.86
N PRO A 368 -2.05 -20.77 1.79
CA PRO A 368 -1.64 -20.19 0.51
C PRO A 368 -2.84 -19.83 -0.38
N LEU A 369 -2.69 -18.76 -1.17
CA LEU A 369 -3.68 -18.34 -2.16
C LEU A 369 -3.74 -19.32 -3.33
N ALA A 370 -4.94 -19.46 -3.90
CA ALA A 370 -5.14 -20.15 -5.17
C ALA A 370 -4.40 -19.43 -6.30
N ASP A 371 -3.92 -20.18 -7.30
CA ASP A 371 -3.06 -19.63 -8.35
C ASP A 371 -3.75 -18.51 -9.15
N GLU A 372 -5.09 -18.54 -9.23
CA GLU A 372 -5.89 -17.55 -9.93
C GLU A 372 -5.81 -16.13 -9.34
N VAL A 373 -5.46 -16.03 -8.05
CA VAL A 373 -5.39 -14.77 -7.29
C VAL A 373 -4.04 -14.58 -6.59
N ALA A 374 -3.14 -15.55 -6.62
CA ALA A 374 -1.80 -15.43 -6.07
C ALA A 374 -0.92 -14.48 -6.91
N LEU A 375 -0.07 -13.69 -6.26
CA LEU A 375 0.85 -12.77 -6.93
C LEU A 375 2.07 -13.50 -7.48
N CYS A 376 2.25 -13.36 -8.78
CA CYS A 376 3.42 -13.84 -9.52
C CYS A 376 4.00 -12.72 -10.39
N ALA A 377 5.18 -12.94 -10.97
CA ALA A 377 5.83 -11.99 -11.88
C ALA A 377 6.46 -12.72 -13.08
N GLU A 378 6.35 -12.12 -14.26
CA GLU A 378 6.94 -12.64 -15.51
C GLU A 378 8.44 -12.37 -15.63
N ASP A 379 8.89 -11.19 -15.20
CA ASP A 379 10.29 -10.73 -15.30
C ASP A 379 10.57 -9.69 -14.20
N TYR A 380 11.75 -9.80 -13.59
CA TYR A 380 12.26 -8.88 -12.57
C TYR A 380 13.15 -7.77 -13.13
N THR A 381 13.67 -7.91 -14.35
CA THR A 381 14.72 -7.01 -14.89
C THR A 381 14.24 -5.59 -15.21
N SER A 382 12.93 -5.36 -15.17
CA SER A 382 12.36 -4.02 -15.22
C SER A 382 11.74 -3.67 -13.88
N SER A 383 11.97 -2.45 -13.39
CA SER A 383 11.27 -1.87 -12.23
C SER A 383 9.76 -1.73 -12.42
N ALA A 384 9.23 -2.26 -13.53
CA ALA A 384 7.83 -2.37 -13.88
C ALA A 384 7.51 -3.85 -14.17
N GLY A 385 8.14 -4.77 -13.42
CA GLY A 385 7.91 -6.21 -13.56
C GLY A 385 6.43 -6.47 -13.75
N LEU A 386 6.09 -7.19 -14.81
CA LEU A 386 4.70 -7.47 -15.16
C LEU A 386 4.17 -8.46 -14.12
N TYR A 387 3.73 -7.90 -12.99
CA TYR A 387 2.99 -8.66 -12.00
C TYR A 387 1.78 -9.29 -12.67
N THR A 388 1.52 -10.53 -12.31
CA THR A 388 0.50 -11.36 -12.91
C THR A 388 -0.09 -12.28 -11.84
N SER A 389 -1.11 -13.05 -12.22
CA SER A 389 -1.62 -14.15 -11.41
C SER A 389 -0.85 -15.42 -11.73
N CYS A 390 -0.69 -16.31 -10.76
CA CYS A 390 0.13 -17.51 -10.90
C CYS A 390 -0.46 -18.57 -11.85
N ASP A 391 -1.74 -18.47 -12.21
CA ASP A 391 -2.35 -19.29 -13.27
C ASP A 391 -1.98 -18.83 -14.69
N LEU A 392 -1.33 -17.66 -14.81
CA LEU A 392 -0.75 -17.15 -16.05
C LEU A 392 0.76 -17.46 -16.12
N PRO A 393 1.39 -17.37 -17.31
CA PRO A 393 2.83 -17.55 -17.44
C PRO A 393 3.60 -16.63 -16.49
N HIS A 394 4.54 -17.18 -15.73
CA HIS A 394 5.37 -16.44 -14.80
C HIS A 394 6.70 -17.18 -14.57
N GLU A 395 7.68 -16.47 -14.00
CA GLU A 395 8.98 -17.02 -13.60
C GLU A 395 9.15 -17.00 -12.07
N TYR A 396 8.40 -16.12 -11.39
CA TYR A 396 8.51 -15.90 -9.96
C TYR A 396 7.15 -15.92 -9.27
N ARG A 397 7.13 -16.43 -8.03
CA ARG A 397 5.96 -16.41 -7.14
C ARG A 397 6.27 -15.74 -5.81
N VAL A 398 5.32 -14.98 -5.27
CA VAL A 398 5.41 -14.47 -3.91
C VAL A 398 5.11 -15.59 -2.89
N THR A 399 6.15 -16.05 -2.20
CA THR A 399 6.05 -17.14 -1.23
C THR A 399 5.94 -16.67 0.22
N GLU A 400 6.31 -15.42 0.48
CA GLU A 400 6.28 -14.79 1.80
C GLU A 400 6.09 -13.27 1.66
N SER A 401 5.51 -12.66 2.69
CA SER A 401 5.56 -11.21 2.90
C SER A 401 5.99 -10.90 4.33
N VAL A 402 6.95 -9.99 4.50
CA VAL A 402 7.54 -9.65 5.80
C VAL A 402 7.15 -8.22 6.16
N VAL A 403 6.51 -8.04 7.33
CA VAL A 403 6.22 -6.69 7.85
C VAL A 403 7.53 -5.96 8.14
N HIS A 404 7.67 -4.75 7.61
CA HIS A 404 8.81 -3.88 7.81
C HIS A 404 8.40 -2.66 8.63
N VAL A 405 9.28 -2.18 9.50
CA VAL A 405 9.03 -1.01 10.35
C VAL A 405 9.94 0.14 9.91
N GLY A 406 9.34 1.27 9.55
CA GLY A 406 10.07 2.49 9.20
C GLY A 406 9.86 2.91 7.74
N ASP A 407 10.88 3.55 7.17
CA ASP A 407 10.93 3.87 5.74
C ASP A 407 11.09 2.59 4.89
N PRO A 408 10.63 2.60 3.63
CA PRO A 408 10.85 1.47 2.73
C PRO A 408 12.35 1.26 2.53
N PRO A 409 12.82 0.00 2.53
CA PRO A 409 14.17 -0.32 2.08
C PRO A 409 14.48 0.32 0.74
N SER A 410 15.68 0.86 0.60
CA SER A 410 16.14 1.36 -0.69
C SER A 410 16.22 0.22 -1.70
N THR A 411 16.15 0.54 -2.99
CA THR A 411 16.34 -0.45 -4.06
C THR A 411 17.65 -1.23 -3.93
N ALA A 412 18.72 -0.61 -3.42
CA ALA A 412 19.99 -1.29 -3.16
C ALA A 412 19.90 -2.32 -2.01
N GLU A 413 19.04 -2.09 -1.03
CA GLU A 413 18.79 -3.04 0.08
C GLU A 413 17.91 -4.22 -0.34
N LEU A 414 17.09 -4.04 -1.39
CA LEU A 414 16.22 -5.09 -1.92
C LEU A 414 16.94 -6.08 -2.85
N THR A 415 18.15 -5.74 -3.32
CA THR A 415 18.92 -6.60 -4.22
C THR A 415 19.74 -7.69 -3.50
N ASP A 416 19.94 -8.83 -4.18
CA ASP A 416 20.87 -9.91 -3.82
C ASP A 416 20.84 -10.32 -2.34
N ASP A 417 21.93 -10.09 -1.62
CA ASP A 417 22.12 -10.48 -0.23
C ASP A 417 21.26 -9.65 0.73
N GLY A 418 20.96 -8.39 0.36
CA GLY A 418 20.08 -7.53 1.14
C GLY A 418 18.65 -8.06 1.13
N GLY A 419 18.13 -8.37 -0.05
CA GLY A 419 16.82 -9.00 -0.21
C GLY A 419 16.73 -10.36 0.51
N ARG A 420 17.76 -11.21 0.39
CA ARG A 420 17.84 -12.48 1.14
C ARG A 420 17.77 -12.29 2.66
N ALA A 421 18.45 -11.27 3.18
CA ALA A 421 18.43 -10.99 4.62
C ALA A 421 17.05 -10.50 5.10
N LEU A 422 16.30 -9.83 4.21
CA LEU A 422 14.93 -9.37 4.46
C LEU A 422 13.89 -10.48 4.32
N CYS A 423 14.20 -11.56 3.59
CA CYS A 423 13.34 -12.71 3.31
C CYS A 423 13.92 -14.03 3.88
N PRO A 424 14.09 -14.16 5.20
CA PRO A 424 14.86 -15.24 5.81
C PRO A 424 14.17 -16.61 5.77
N SER A 425 12.86 -16.67 5.52
CA SER A 425 12.13 -17.95 5.46
C SER A 425 12.10 -18.56 4.05
N THR A 426 12.42 -17.76 3.02
CA THR A 426 12.60 -18.26 1.67
C THR A 426 13.85 -19.13 1.58
N ASP A 427 13.74 -20.28 0.92
CA ASP A 427 14.90 -21.12 0.61
C ASP A 427 15.94 -20.30 -0.15
N PRO A 428 17.18 -20.14 0.37
CA PRO A 428 18.21 -19.35 -0.29
C PRO A 428 18.54 -19.81 -1.71
N GLU A 429 18.30 -21.08 -2.05
CA GLU A 429 18.49 -21.61 -3.40
C GLU A 429 17.36 -21.21 -4.36
N HIS A 430 16.18 -20.86 -3.83
CA HIS A 430 14.99 -20.48 -4.60
C HIS A 430 14.64 -19.00 -4.47
N PHE A 431 15.29 -18.24 -3.59
CA PHE A 431 15.10 -16.79 -3.50
C PHE A 431 15.52 -16.11 -4.80
N ALA A 432 14.62 -15.29 -5.35
CA ALA A 432 14.89 -14.48 -6.53
C ALA A 432 15.19 -13.03 -6.13
N TYR A 433 14.21 -12.34 -5.54
CA TYR A 433 14.32 -10.94 -5.15
C TYR A 433 13.30 -10.56 -4.07
N ALA A 434 13.53 -9.39 -3.48
CA ALA A 434 12.60 -8.74 -2.57
C ALA A 434 12.02 -7.50 -3.25
N ASP A 435 10.76 -7.20 -2.99
CA ASP A 435 10.09 -6.01 -3.50
C ASP A 435 9.30 -5.32 -2.41
N VAL A 436 8.94 -4.06 -2.63
CA VAL A 436 8.11 -3.28 -1.70
C VAL A 436 7.00 -2.58 -2.48
N PRO A 437 5.86 -2.31 -1.85
CA PRO A 437 4.86 -1.43 -2.44
C PRO A 437 5.47 -0.08 -2.81
N ASP A 438 4.84 0.61 -3.76
CA ASP A 438 5.23 1.99 -4.04
C ASP A 438 5.10 2.87 -2.78
N ARG A 439 5.73 4.04 -2.84
CA ARG A 439 5.82 4.93 -1.69
C ARG A 439 4.45 5.31 -1.14
N ALA A 440 3.44 5.43 -1.98
CA ALA A 440 2.14 5.87 -1.54
C ALA A 440 1.36 4.76 -0.83
N PHE A 441 1.45 3.50 -1.30
CA PHE A 441 0.96 2.36 -0.51
C PHE A 441 1.72 2.22 0.81
N TRP A 442 3.03 2.45 0.80
CA TRP A 442 3.84 2.42 2.03
C TRP A 442 3.37 3.47 3.05
N ASP A 443 3.22 4.72 2.61
CA ASP A 443 2.75 5.83 3.45
C ASP A 443 1.29 5.61 3.91
N ALA A 444 0.51 4.82 3.17
CA ALA A 444 -0.83 4.34 3.55
C ALA A 444 -0.82 3.18 4.56
N GLY A 445 0.36 2.68 4.95
CA GLY A 445 0.52 1.64 5.98
C GLY A 445 0.74 0.23 5.44
N ALA A 446 0.88 0.05 4.12
CA ALA A 446 1.29 -1.21 3.50
C ALA A 446 2.81 -1.42 3.66
N THR A 447 3.27 -1.51 4.91
CA THR A 447 4.70 -1.60 5.25
C THR A 447 5.15 -3.06 5.27
N TYR A 448 5.20 -3.67 4.10
CA TYR A 448 5.67 -5.05 3.92
C TYR A 448 6.68 -5.17 2.78
N ILE A 449 7.50 -6.22 2.86
CA ILE A 449 8.42 -6.66 1.82
C ILE A 449 7.86 -7.95 1.23
N LEU A 450 7.75 -8.04 -0.09
CA LEU A 450 7.36 -9.24 -0.81
C LEU A 450 8.59 -10.06 -1.16
N CYS A 451 8.55 -11.35 -0.86
CA CYS A 451 9.65 -12.28 -1.11
C CYS A 451 9.30 -13.18 -2.29
N PHE A 452 9.99 -12.97 -3.41
CA PHE A 452 9.79 -13.73 -4.64
C PHE A 452 10.73 -14.93 -4.70
N SER A 453 10.19 -16.06 -5.13
CA SER A 453 10.94 -17.29 -5.39
C SER A 453 10.75 -17.76 -6.83
N TRP A 454 11.75 -18.46 -7.37
CA TRP A 454 11.63 -19.15 -8.68
C TRP A 454 10.63 -20.31 -8.58
N GLU A 455 9.81 -20.51 -9.62
CA GLU A 455 8.95 -21.71 -9.77
C GLU A 455 9.49 -22.76 -10.76
#